data_AF-A0A4Q3SLC7-F1
#
_entry.id   AF-A0A4Q3SLC7-F1
#
_cell.length_a   1.000
_cell.length_b   1.000
_cell.length_c   1.000
_cell.angle_alpha   90.00
_cell.angle_beta   90.00
_cell.angle_gamma   90.00
#
_symmetry.space_group_name_H-M   'P 1'
#
loop_
_entity.id
_entity.type
_entity.pdbx_description
1 polymer ?
#
loop_
_entity_poly.entity_id
_entity_poly.type
_entity_poly.pdbx_seq_one_letter_code
_entity_poly.pdbx_strand_id
1 'polypeptide(L)'
;HNWHPMAFNPKEGLVYIPAQVVPFAYTPDKGYTYRPGAWNVGTDFLANALPTDAAQMAAIKAMVKGELIAWDPVAQKARFTIKHPYFWNAGVMSTAGGLIFQGAAQGEFSAYNAADGTKLWSYKTDNGVIAAPSTYEVDGEQYVALMVGYGGAGALSAPALLPERPRLPGRLMVFKLGGTAKAPPYVRPEQAALDLTGVTSTGDVGRGFALFHQNCQVCHGPNAGGAFLPNLRQSQMLLSAESWKSVVIDGALAERGMASFSRFIDAKGAEDLRAYVLSEARGAAAPAVPPAKGGAATAKR
;
A
#
# COMPACT_ATOMS: atom_id res chain seq x y z
N HIS A 1 4.39 14.04 -0.80
CA HIS A 1 4.32 13.93 0.68
C HIS A 1 2.87 13.59 1.08
N ASN A 2 2.63 13.06 2.28
CA ASN A 2 1.29 12.65 2.75
C ASN A 2 1.21 12.83 4.28
N TRP A 3 0.43 12.04 5.03
CA TRP A 3 0.23 12.19 6.49
C TRP A 3 1.47 11.98 7.37
N HIS A 4 2.48 11.28 6.87
CA HIS A 4 3.72 10.94 7.59
C HIS A 4 4.41 12.22 8.10
N PRO A 5 4.54 12.47 9.41
CA PRO A 5 5.03 13.76 9.92
C PRO A 5 6.40 14.16 9.38
N MET A 6 6.56 15.43 9.02
CA MET A 6 7.87 16.07 8.83
C MET A 6 8.40 16.58 10.18
N ALA A 7 9.69 16.91 10.25
CA ALA A 7 10.30 17.51 11.43
C ALA A 7 11.13 18.75 11.05
N PHE A 8 11.14 19.77 11.91
CA PHE A 8 11.99 20.94 11.76
C PHE A 8 13.12 20.90 12.79
N ASN A 9 14.35 21.20 12.37
CA ASN A 9 15.48 21.41 13.28
C ASN A 9 15.91 22.88 13.25
N PRO A 10 15.71 23.64 14.34
CA PRO A 10 16.01 25.06 14.38
C PRO A 10 17.51 25.37 14.32
N LYS A 11 18.38 24.44 14.72
CA LYS A 11 19.84 24.61 14.66
C LYS A 11 20.34 24.59 13.22
N GLU A 12 19.82 23.65 12.42
CA GLU A 12 20.17 23.53 11.01
C GLU A 12 19.33 24.47 10.13
N GLY A 13 18.18 24.94 10.63
CA GLY A 13 17.21 25.71 9.85
C GLY A 13 16.51 24.87 8.77
N LEU A 14 16.44 23.55 8.93
CA LEU A 14 15.96 22.61 7.90
C LEU A 14 14.66 21.91 8.31
N VAL A 15 13.81 21.65 7.32
CA VAL A 15 12.63 20.78 7.41
C VAL A 15 12.95 19.44 6.74
N TYR A 16 12.81 18.35 7.47
CA TYR A 16 13.02 16.99 6.96
C TYR A 16 11.70 16.37 6.53
N ILE A 17 11.53 16.16 5.22
CA ILE A 17 10.27 15.79 4.60
C ILE A 17 10.35 14.34 4.09
N PRO A 18 9.49 13.42 4.57
CA PRO A 18 9.31 12.12 3.95
C PRO A 18 8.54 12.30 2.63
N ALA A 19 9.30 12.44 1.56
CA ALA A 19 8.81 12.58 0.19
C ALA A 19 8.59 11.20 -0.46
N GLN A 20 7.73 11.21 -1.48
CA GLN A 20 7.33 10.03 -2.21
C GLN A 20 7.29 10.40 -3.69
N VAL A 21 7.85 9.55 -4.53
CA VAL A 21 7.78 9.65 -5.98
C VAL A 21 6.95 8.48 -6.45
N VAL A 22 5.70 8.74 -6.79
CA VAL A 22 4.71 7.74 -7.17
C VAL A 22 3.86 8.33 -8.30
N PRO A 23 3.96 7.82 -9.54
CA PRO A 23 3.12 8.27 -10.63
C PRO A 23 1.68 7.78 -10.43
N PHE A 24 0.72 8.61 -10.84
CA PHE A 24 -0.70 8.26 -10.87
C PHE A 24 -1.36 8.93 -12.08
N ALA A 25 -2.13 8.18 -12.85
CA ALA A 25 -2.85 8.69 -14.01
C ALA A 25 -4.22 9.25 -13.59
N TYR A 26 -4.56 10.45 -14.04
CA TYR A 26 -5.88 11.05 -13.84
C TYR A 26 -6.62 11.07 -15.17
N THR A 27 -7.52 10.10 -15.35
CA THR A 27 -8.43 10.04 -16.50
C THR A 27 -9.85 10.29 -16.00
N PRO A 28 -10.59 11.27 -16.55
CA PRO A 28 -11.98 11.50 -16.16
C PRO A 28 -12.86 10.29 -16.46
N ASP A 29 -13.69 9.87 -15.49
CA ASP A 29 -14.77 8.93 -15.76
C ASP A 29 -15.91 9.65 -16.50
N LYS A 30 -15.97 9.47 -17.82
CA LYS A 30 -16.99 10.09 -18.68
C LYS A 30 -18.43 9.64 -18.35
N GLY A 31 -18.59 8.53 -17.65
CA GLY A 31 -19.88 8.00 -17.21
C GLY A 31 -20.20 8.29 -15.75
N TYR A 32 -19.47 9.19 -15.09
CA TYR A 32 -19.60 9.42 -13.66
C TYR A 32 -21.02 9.82 -13.26
N THR A 33 -21.57 9.07 -12.32
CA THR A 33 -22.78 9.40 -11.56
C THR A 33 -22.53 9.11 -10.09
N TYR A 34 -22.99 9.99 -9.20
CA TYR A 34 -22.85 9.76 -7.77
C TYR A 34 -23.56 8.47 -7.35
N ARG A 35 -22.80 7.58 -6.70
CA ARG A 35 -23.27 6.31 -6.15
C ARG A 35 -23.08 6.32 -4.64
N PRO A 36 -24.13 6.58 -3.84
CA PRO A 36 -23.96 6.63 -2.39
C PRO A 36 -23.40 5.31 -1.86
N GLY A 37 -22.42 5.37 -0.97
CA GLY A 37 -21.74 4.18 -0.42
C GLY A 37 -20.64 3.57 -1.32
N ALA A 38 -20.37 4.14 -2.50
CA ALA A 38 -19.23 3.77 -3.34
C ALA A 38 -18.14 4.85 -3.30
N TRP A 39 -16.99 4.57 -3.95
CA TRP A 39 -15.97 5.58 -4.20
C TRP A 39 -16.43 6.54 -5.31
N ASN A 40 -16.50 7.84 -5.00
CA ASN A 40 -17.05 8.88 -5.86
C ASN A 40 -15.98 9.92 -6.21
N VAL A 41 -14.89 9.49 -6.84
CA VAL A 41 -13.73 10.34 -7.15
C VAL A 41 -13.78 10.95 -8.56
N GLY A 42 -14.70 10.50 -9.42
CA GLY A 42 -14.82 10.99 -10.81
C GLY A 42 -13.67 10.60 -11.75
N THR A 43 -12.83 9.65 -11.33
CA THR A 43 -11.69 9.14 -12.11
C THR A 43 -11.90 7.71 -12.56
N ASP A 44 -11.51 7.41 -13.79
CA ASP A 44 -11.46 6.06 -14.31
C ASP A 44 -10.32 5.28 -13.66
N PHE A 45 -10.68 4.43 -12.70
CA PHE A 45 -9.76 3.55 -12.00
C PHE A 45 -9.06 2.53 -12.92
N LEU A 46 -9.65 2.18 -14.07
CA LEU A 46 -9.03 1.28 -15.04
C LEU A 46 -7.81 1.91 -15.73
N ALA A 47 -7.74 3.24 -15.79
CA ALA A 47 -6.56 3.94 -16.31
C ALA A 47 -5.30 3.73 -15.46
N ASN A 48 -5.44 3.23 -14.23
CA ASN A 48 -4.35 2.90 -13.32
C ASN A 48 -4.21 1.38 -13.08
N ALA A 49 -4.87 0.54 -13.89
CA ALA A 49 -4.68 -0.89 -13.82
C ALA A 49 -3.19 -1.22 -14.07
N LEU A 50 -2.64 -2.15 -13.27
CA LEU A 50 -1.25 -2.55 -13.44
C LEU A 50 -1.08 -3.37 -14.72
N PRO A 51 -0.01 -3.14 -15.49
CA PRO A 51 0.29 -4.00 -16.63
C PRO A 51 0.63 -5.42 -16.18
N THR A 52 0.36 -6.38 -17.06
CA THR A 52 0.72 -7.79 -16.84
C THR A 52 2.09 -8.12 -17.37
N ASP A 53 2.57 -7.33 -18.33
CA ASP A 53 3.91 -7.45 -18.88
C ASP A 53 4.96 -7.15 -17.80
N ALA A 54 5.89 -8.10 -17.64
CA ALA A 54 6.91 -8.02 -16.60
C ALA A 54 7.86 -6.84 -16.80
N ALA A 55 8.17 -6.47 -18.05
CA ALA A 55 9.06 -5.36 -18.35
C ALA A 55 8.39 -4.00 -18.03
N GLN A 56 7.12 -3.83 -18.40
CA GLN A 56 6.33 -2.65 -18.01
C GLN A 56 6.18 -2.55 -16.49
N MET A 57 5.90 -3.66 -15.80
CA MET A 57 5.86 -3.69 -14.33
C MET A 57 7.20 -3.31 -13.69
N ALA A 58 8.31 -3.81 -14.22
CA ALA A 58 9.64 -3.44 -13.76
C ALA A 58 9.92 -1.94 -13.97
N ALA A 59 9.52 -1.38 -15.10
CA ALA A 59 9.66 0.05 -15.37
C ALA A 59 8.84 0.89 -14.38
N ILE A 60 7.61 0.50 -14.06
CA ILE A 60 6.79 1.18 -13.05
C ILE A 60 7.45 1.11 -11.67
N LYS A 61 7.92 -0.07 -11.26
CA LYS A 61 8.63 -0.23 -9.98
C LYS A 61 9.87 0.66 -9.91
N ALA A 62 10.62 0.81 -11.01
CA ALA A 62 11.82 1.65 -11.06
C ALA A 62 11.51 3.16 -10.94
N MET A 63 10.30 3.60 -11.33
CA MET A 63 9.85 4.99 -11.14
C MET A 63 9.44 5.30 -9.70
N VAL A 64 9.04 4.28 -8.95
CA VAL A 64 8.46 4.43 -7.61
C VAL A 64 9.57 4.38 -6.56
N LYS A 65 9.65 5.43 -5.75
CA LYS A 65 10.67 5.51 -4.69
C LYS A 65 10.23 6.44 -3.56
N GLY A 66 10.93 6.33 -2.44
CA GLY A 66 10.81 7.26 -1.33
C GLY A 66 12.06 8.12 -1.23
N GLU A 67 11.91 9.31 -0.66
CA GLU A 67 13.03 10.22 -0.42
C GLU A 67 12.83 10.89 0.93
N LEU A 68 13.92 11.09 1.68
CA LEU A 68 13.94 11.99 2.83
C LEU A 68 14.70 13.24 2.41
N ILE A 69 13.97 14.33 2.22
CA ILE A 69 14.50 15.60 1.74
C ILE A 69 14.77 16.49 2.94
N ALA A 70 16.01 16.95 3.09
CA ALA A 70 16.34 18.04 4.00
C ALA A 70 16.18 19.37 3.26
N TRP A 71 15.03 20.00 3.48
CA TRP A 71 14.61 21.22 2.79
C TRP A 71 15.02 22.45 3.59
N ASP A 72 15.70 23.38 2.93
CA ASP A 72 15.93 24.73 3.43
C ASP A 72 14.71 25.60 3.05
N PRO A 73 13.84 25.98 4.00
CA PRO A 73 12.63 26.73 3.70
C PRO A 73 12.92 28.18 3.32
N VAL A 74 14.07 28.74 3.73
CA VAL A 74 14.46 30.12 3.40
C VAL A 74 15.04 30.17 1.99
N ALA A 75 16.00 29.29 1.69
CA ALA A 75 16.62 29.22 0.36
C ALA A 75 15.76 28.47 -0.67
N GLN A 76 14.65 27.85 -0.25
CA GLN A 76 13.73 27.06 -1.08
C GLN A 76 14.44 25.99 -1.93
N LYS A 77 15.37 25.26 -1.30
CA LYS A 77 16.13 24.21 -1.97
C LYS A 77 16.42 23.05 -1.04
N ALA A 78 16.56 21.86 -1.63
CA ALA A 78 17.10 20.72 -0.90
C ALA A 78 18.57 20.95 -0.58
N ARG A 79 18.96 20.75 0.68
CA ARG A 79 20.37 20.69 1.11
C ARG A 79 20.97 19.34 0.80
N PHE A 80 20.21 18.28 1.06
CA PHE A 80 20.54 16.90 0.71
C PHE A 80 19.26 16.06 0.63
N THR A 81 19.38 14.89 0.00
CA THR A 81 18.29 13.92 -0.11
C THR A 81 18.83 12.52 0.17
N ILE A 82 18.18 11.80 1.08
CA ILE A 82 18.42 10.37 1.32
C ILE A 82 17.40 9.58 0.50
N LYS A 83 17.88 8.63 -0.31
CA LYS A 83 17.03 7.81 -1.19
C LYS A 83 16.57 6.55 -0.46
N HIS A 84 15.30 6.20 -0.63
CA HIS A 84 14.71 4.94 -0.19
C HIS A 84 14.21 4.14 -1.40
N PRO A 85 14.40 2.81 -1.42
CA PRO A 85 13.98 1.98 -2.55
C PRO A 85 12.45 1.89 -2.71
N TYR A 86 11.69 2.23 -1.67
CA TYR A 86 10.23 2.19 -1.68
C TYR A 86 9.66 3.51 -1.18
N PHE A 87 8.47 3.85 -1.67
CA PHE A 87 7.67 4.94 -1.12
C PHE A 87 7.03 4.52 0.22
N TRP A 88 6.22 5.40 0.81
CA TRP A 88 5.46 5.10 2.04
C TRP A 88 6.34 4.85 3.28
N ASN A 89 7.47 5.57 3.38
CA ASN A 89 8.33 5.57 4.57
C ASN A 89 7.72 6.41 5.70
N ALA A 90 8.20 6.16 6.92
CA ALA A 90 7.69 6.77 8.12
C ALA A 90 7.87 8.29 8.16
N GLY A 91 7.10 8.90 9.06
CA GLY A 91 7.39 10.24 9.55
C GLY A 91 8.76 10.34 10.23
N VAL A 92 9.16 11.56 10.51
CA VAL A 92 10.51 11.93 10.91
C VAL A 92 10.49 12.56 12.29
N MET A 93 11.55 12.33 13.07
CA MET A 93 11.87 13.08 14.28
C MET A 93 13.26 13.68 14.13
N SER A 94 13.46 14.93 14.56
CA SER A 94 14.79 15.51 14.71
C SER A 94 15.04 15.91 16.16
N THR A 95 16.31 15.95 16.57
CA THR A 95 16.72 16.25 17.95
C THR A 95 17.82 17.32 17.99
N ALA A 96 17.96 17.99 19.13
CA ALA A 96 19.02 18.98 19.36
C ALA A 96 20.44 18.40 19.26
N GLY A 97 20.58 17.07 19.41
CA GLY A 97 21.85 16.35 19.21
C GLY A 97 22.32 16.27 17.76
N GLY A 98 21.64 16.92 16.81
CA GLY A 98 22.01 16.88 15.40
C GLY A 98 21.67 15.56 14.73
N LEU A 99 20.57 14.92 15.15
CA LEU A 99 20.11 13.64 14.60
C LEU A 99 18.73 13.77 13.94
N ILE A 100 18.53 12.95 12.92
CA ILE A 100 17.24 12.65 12.29
C ILE A 100 16.95 11.16 12.47
N PHE A 101 15.76 10.81 12.90
CA PHE A 101 15.30 9.42 12.99
C PHE A 101 14.15 9.17 12.01
N GLN A 102 14.22 8.08 11.26
CA GLN A 102 13.17 7.68 10.33
C GLN A 102 13.09 6.16 10.21
N GLY A 103 11.87 5.64 10.26
CA GLY A 103 11.57 4.26 9.84
C GLY A 103 11.28 4.17 8.35
N ALA A 104 11.60 3.04 7.73
CA ALA A 104 11.44 2.85 6.29
C ALA A 104 10.47 1.70 5.97
N ALA A 105 9.91 1.76 4.76
CA ALA A 105 8.98 0.76 4.27
C ALA A 105 9.59 -0.65 4.31
N GLN A 106 10.87 -0.83 3.99
CA GLN A 106 11.58 -2.12 4.04
C GLN A 106 11.80 -2.70 5.44
N GLY A 107 11.43 -1.98 6.51
CA GLY A 107 11.63 -2.45 7.89
C GLY A 107 13.03 -2.16 8.42
N GLU A 108 13.54 -0.97 8.10
CA GLU A 108 14.76 -0.41 8.68
C GLU A 108 14.39 0.84 9.48
N PHE A 109 14.88 0.95 10.71
CA PHE A 109 14.83 2.19 11.49
C PHE A 109 16.23 2.78 11.54
N SER A 110 16.41 4.00 11.07
CA SER A 110 17.72 4.62 10.90
C SER A 110 17.83 5.95 11.64
N ALA A 111 19.04 6.26 12.11
CA ALA A 111 19.44 7.58 12.56
C ALA A 111 20.47 8.17 11.58
N TYR A 112 20.28 9.43 11.22
CA TYR A 112 21.13 10.17 10.28
C TYR A 112 21.65 11.45 10.94
N ASN A 113 22.82 11.91 10.51
CA ASN A 113 23.30 13.25 10.84
C ASN A 113 22.37 14.30 10.21
N ALA A 114 21.94 15.26 11.03
CA ALA A 114 21.01 16.32 10.64
C ALA A 114 21.57 17.31 9.61
N ALA A 115 22.89 17.49 9.57
CA ALA A 115 23.57 18.46 8.73
C ALA A 115 23.82 17.97 7.30
N ASP A 116 24.09 16.67 7.13
CA ASP A 116 24.53 16.10 5.84
C ASP A 116 23.79 14.81 5.40
N GLY A 117 22.96 14.24 6.26
CA GLY A 117 22.20 13.03 5.96
C GLY A 117 23.00 11.72 6.03
N THR A 118 24.24 11.75 6.55
CA THR A 118 25.04 10.53 6.75
C THR A 118 24.32 9.57 7.69
N LYS A 119 24.12 8.32 7.27
CA LYS A 119 23.55 7.28 8.14
C LYS A 119 24.57 6.94 9.23
N LEU A 120 24.18 7.14 10.49
CA LEU A 120 25.04 6.90 11.66
C LEU A 120 24.69 5.58 12.35
N TRP A 121 23.44 5.17 12.28
CA TRP A 121 22.95 3.95 12.93
C TRP A 121 21.72 3.41 12.21
N SER A 122 21.50 2.09 12.31
CA SER A 122 20.29 1.44 11.81
C SER A 122 19.96 0.18 12.60
N TYR A 123 18.67 -0.17 12.61
CA TYR A 123 18.15 -1.39 13.19
C TYR A 123 17.08 -2.01 12.30
N LYS A 124 17.11 -3.34 12.13
CA LYS A 124 16.12 -4.07 11.35
C LYS A 124 14.87 -4.34 12.21
N THR A 125 13.74 -3.78 11.80
CA THR A 125 12.48 -3.85 12.55
C THR A 125 11.61 -5.07 12.18
N ASP A 126 12.02 -5.82 11.16
CA ASP A 126 11.35 -6.99 10.54
C ASP A 126 9.93 -6.74 9.97
N ASN A 127 9.32 -5.61 10.30
CA ASN A 127 8.10 -5.07 9.72
C ASN A 127 8.34 -3.60 9.33
N GLY A 128 7.57 -3.09 8.39
CA GLY A 128 7.70 -1.72 7.91
C GLY A 128 7.20 -0.71 8.93
N VAL A 129 7.59 0.54 8.71
CA VAL A 129 7.28 1.63 9.63
C VAL A 129 6.70 2.78 8.83
N ILE A 130 5.55 3.27 9.29
CA ILE A 130 4.88 4.46 8.73
C ILE A 130 4.66 5.56 9.79
N ALA A 131 4.69 5.21 11.08
CA ALA A 131 4.55 6.18 12.17
C ALA A 131 5.86 6.92 12.44
N ALA A 132 5.77 8.21 12.78
CA ALA A 132 6.95 8.96 13.22
C ALA A 132 7.49 8.40 14.56
N PRO A 133 8.82 8.39 14.76
CA PRO A 133 9.40 8.15 16.07
C PRO A 133 9.13 9.30 17.03
N SER A 134 9.25 9.02 18.33
CA SER A 134 9.23 10.01 19.41
C SER A 134 10.41 9.78 20.36
N THR A 135 10.80 10.79 21.13
CA THR A 135 11.84 10.67 22.16
C THR A 135 11.37 11.30 23.45
N TYR A 136 11.83 10.76 24.57
CA TYR A 136 11.49 11.21 25.93
C TYR A 136 12.60 10.81 26.90
N GLU A 137 12.55 11.33 28.12
CA GLU A 137 13.49 11.01 29.19
C GLU A 137 12.75 10.35 30.35
N VAL A 138 13.41 9.37 31.00
CA VAL A 138 12.98 8.77 32.26
C VAL A 138 14.21 8.65 33.15
N ASP A 139 14.17 9.21 34.35
CA ASP A 139 15.26 9.15 35.35
C ASP A 139 16.64 9.55 34.80
N GLY A 140 16.69 10.57 33.93
CA GLY A 140 17.92 11.06 33.31
C GLY A 140 18.42 10.22 32.13
N GLU A 141 17.71 9.16 31.73
CA GLU A 141 18.02 8.37 30.53
C GLU A 141 17.10 8.74 29.37
N GLN A 142 17.67 9.02 28.21
CA GLN A 142 16.93 9.29 26.97
C GLN A 142 16.51 7.99 26.28
N TYR A 143 15.25 7.95 25.85
CA TYR A 143 14.65 6.88 25.06
C TYR A 143 14.14 7.39 23.72
N VAL A 144 14.16 6.51 22.72
CA VAL A 144 13.52 6.72 21.41
C VAL A 144 12.48 5.62 21.21
N ALA A 145 11.22 5.98 21.05
CA ALA A 145 10.11 5.07 20.80
C ALA A 145 9.67 5.11 19.34
N LEU A 146 9.28 3.94 18.84
CA LEU A 146 8.82 3.74 17.47
C LEU A 146 7.67 2.74 17.42
N MET A 147 6.54 3.19 16.88
CA MET A 147 5.42 2.31 16.55
C MET A 147 5.71 1.60 15.23
N VAL A 148 6.10 0.33 15.31
CA VAL A 148 6.38 -0.51 14.15
C VAL A 148 5.11 -1.20 13.70
N GLY A 149 4.77 -1.02 12.43
CA GLY A 149 3.54 -1.50 11.83
C GLY A 149 3.42 -0.91 10.44
N TYR A 150 3.17 -1.77 9.45
CA TYR A 150 3.06 -1.36 8.06
C TYR A 150 1.61 -1.44 7.59
N GLY A 151 1.12 -0.41 6.92
CA GLY A 151 -0.30 -0.26 6.57
C GLY A 151 -0.59 1.10 5.94
N GLY A 152 -1.84 1.57 6.07
CA GLY A 152 -2.29 2.83 5.47
C GLY A 152 -2.59 2.70 3.97
N ALA A 153 -3.08 3.79 3.37
CA ALA A 153 -3.59 3.78 2.00
C ALA A 153 -2.57 3.26 0.96
N GLY A 154 -1.30 3.64 1.06
CA GLY A 154 -0.27 3.19 0.11
C GLY A 154 -0.04 1.67 0.13
N ALA A 155 -0.07 1.04 1.32
CA ALA A 155 0.05 -0.41 1.45
C ALA A 155 -1.20 -1.17 0.96
N LEU A 156 -2.37 -0.53 1.01
CA LEU A 156 -3.63 -1.09 0.54
C LEU A 156 -3.78 -0.99 -0.99
N SER A 157 -3.55 0.20 -1.56
CA SER A 157 -3.85 0.49 -2.96
C SER A 157 -2.73 0.08 -3.92
N ALA A 158 -1.47 0.03 -3.46
CA ALA A 158 -0.33 -0.28 -4.32
C ALA A 158 0.63 -1.34 -3.71
N PRO A 159 0.13 -2.48 -3.21
CA PRO A 159 0.95 -3.50 -2.56
C PRO A 159 2.02 -4.07 -3.49
N ALA A 160 1.75 -4.14 -4.80
CA ALA A 160 2.69 -4.64 -5.81
C ALA A 160 3.95 -3.76 -5.98
N LEU A 161 3.91 -2.51 -5.51
CA LEU A 161 5.00 -1.52 -5.59
C LEU A 161 5.77 -1.38 -4.27
N LEU A 162 5.49 -2.24 -3.30
CA LEU A 162 6.05 -2.21 -1.95
C LEU A 162 6.79 -3.53 -1.64
N PRO A 163 7.60 -3.58 -0.56
CA PRO A 163 8.29 -4.81 -0.20
C PRO A 163 7.29 -5.92 0.09
N GLU A 164 7.51 -7.09 -0.51
CA GLU A 164 6.72 -8.28 -0.23
C GLU A 164 6.96 -8.74 1.21
N ARG A 165 5.86 -8.93 1.95
CA ARG A 165 5.87 -9.45 3.32
C ARG A 165 4.48 -9.93 3.72
N PRO A 166 4.39 -10.89 4.66
CA PRO A 166 3.13 -11.19 5.30
C PRO A 166 2.64 -9.99 6.13
N ARG A 167 1.33 -9.93 6.39
CA ARG A 167 0.78 -9.03 7.42
C ARG A 167 1.35 -9.44 8.78
N LEU A 168 1.97 -8.48 9.46
CA LEU A 168 2.55 -8.67 10.79
C LEU A 168 1.83 -7.75 11.79
N PRO A 169 1.62 -8.20 13.04
CA PRO A 169 1.04 -7.34 14.08
C PRO A 169 1.93 -6.11 14.32
N GLY A 170 1.32 -5.03 14.80
CA GLY A 170 2.06 -3.86 15.25
C GLY A 170 2.80 -4.15 16.55
N ARG A 171 3.93 -3.48 16.78
CA ARG A 171 4.64 -3.50 18.06
C ARG A 171 5.31 -2.16 18.36
N LEU A 172 5.37 -1.81 19.64
CA LEU A 172 6.19 -0.70 20.12
C LEU A 172 7.64 -1.19 20.27
N MET A 173 8.59 -0.47 19.70
CA MET A 173 10.01 -0.65 19.99
C MET A 173 10.56 0.60 20.65
N VAL A 174 11.33 0.41 21.72
CA VAL A 174 11.95 1.49 22.47
C VAL A 174 13.45 1.24 22.53
N PHE A 175 14.23 2.25 22.18
CA PHE A 175 15.68 2.23 22.08
C PHE A 175 16.29 3.17 23.12
N LYS A 176 17.42 2.78 23.70
CA LYS A 176 18.29 3.63 24.51
C LYS A 176 19.75 3.26 24.28
N LEU A 177 20.68 4.13 24.68
CA LEU A 177 22.10 3.82 24.66
C LEU A 177 22.41 2.58 25.53
N GLY A 178 23.23 1.67 25.02
CA GLY A 178 23.58 0.41 25.70
C GLY A 178 22.45 -0.62 25.79
N GLY A 179 21.28 -0.38 25.20
CA GLY A 179 20.18 -1.34 25.19
C GLY A 179 20.52 -2.64 24.45
N THR A 180 20.27 -3.79 25.08
CA THR A 180 20.59 -5.13 24.55
C THR A 180 19.36 -6.01 24.29
N ALA A 181 18.16 -5.49 24.56
CA ALA A 181 16.92 -6.22 24.36
C ALA A 181 16.74 -6.64 22.89
N LYS A 182 16.32 -7.88 22.69
CA LYS A 182 15.98 -8.42 21.37
C LYS A 182 14.47 -8.61 21.31
N ALA A 183 13.85 -8.06 20.28
CA ALA A 183 12.44 -8.26 20.08
C ALA A 183 12.16 -9.72 19.65
N PRO A 184 11.08 -10.35 20.14
CA PRO A 184 10.71 -11.68 19.69
C PRO A 184 10.50 -11.72 18.16
N PRO A 185 10.82 -12.85 17.51
CA PRO A 185 10.51 -13.03 16.10
C PRO A 185 9.00 -13.00 15.90
N TYR A 186 8.56 -12.49 14.75
CA TYR A 186 7.14 -12.56 14.39
C TYR A 186 6.71 -14.02 14.16
N VAL A 187 5.59 -14.41 14.76
CA VAL A 187 4.89 -15.64 14.39
C VAL A 187 4.23 -15.41 13.04
N ARG A 188 4.62 -16.21 12.04
CA ARG A 188 4.05 -16.18 10.70
C ARG A 188 3.17 -17.42 10.55
N PRO A 189 1.84 -17.28 10.41
CA PRO A 189 1.00 -18.43 10.16
C PRO A 189 1.41 -19.07 8.83
N GLU A 190 1.54 -20.39 8.82
CA GLU A 190 1.65 -21.11 7.56
C GLU A 190 0.34 -20.93 6.79
N GLN A 191 0.45 -20.52 5.53
CA GLN A 191 -0.71 -20.38 4.66
C GLN A 191 -0.83 -21.67 3.86
N ALA A 192 -1.94 -22.39 4.06
CA ALA A 192 -2.22 -23.60 3.30
C ALA A 192 -2.22 -23.30 1.79
N ALA A 193 -1.60 -24.18 1.01
CA ALA A 193 -1.63 -24.08 -0.44
C ALA A 193 -3.08 -24.10 -0.96
N LEU A 194 -3.37 -23.26 -1.94
CA LEU A 194 -4.66 -23.25 -2.61
C LEU A 194 -4.63 -24.27 -3.75
N ASP A 195 -5.38 -25.36 -3.62
CA ASP A 195 -5.58 -26.32 -4.71
C ASP A 195 -6.77 -25.89 -5.57
N LEU A 196 -6.48 -25.53 -6.83
CA LEU A 196 -7.49 -25.13 -7.80
C LEU A 196 -7.85 -26.25 -8.79
N THR A 197 -7.39 -27.47 -8.55
CA THR A 197 -7.69 -28.64 -9.38
C THR A 197 -9.20 -28.87 -9.42
N GLY A 198 -9.78 -28.93 -10.62
CA GLY A 198 -11.23 -29.12 -10.81
C GLY A 198 -12.10 -27.90 -10.47
N VAL A 199 -11.54 -26.82 -9.93
CA VAL A 199 -12.29 -25.58 -9.67
C VAL A 199 -12.59 -24.89 -10.99
N THR A 200 -13.87 -24.64 -11.27
CA THR A 200 -14.29 -23.93 -12.50
C THR A 200 -15.14 -22.71 -12.15
N SER A 201 -15.28 -21.80 -13.11
CA SER A 201 -16.18 -20.66 -13.02
C SER A 201 -16.95 -20.49 -14.32
N THR A 202 -18.19 -20.07 -14.18
CA THR A 202 -19.11 -19.73 -15.28
C THR A 202 -19.16 -18.22 -15.55
N GLY A 203 -18.39 -17.45 -14.80
CA GLY A 203 -18.34 -15.99 -14.88
C GLY A 203 -17.53 -15.47 -16.06
N ASP A 204 -17.81 -14.22 -16.43
CA ASP A 204 -17.09 -13.46 -17.44
C ASP A 204 -15.89 -12.74 -16.80
N VAL A 205 -14.68 -13.12 -17.20
CA VAL A 205 -13.42 -12.57 -16.66
C VAL A 205 -13.29 -11.07 -16.94
N GLY A 206 -13.72 -10.58 -18.10
CA GLY A 206 -13.61 -9.16 -18.46
C GLY A 206 -14.57 -8.29 -17.66
N ARG A 207 -15.80 -8.78 -17.44
CA ARG A 207 -16.77 -8.11 -16.56
C ARG A 207 -16.32 -8.16 -15.10
N GLY A 208 -15.77 -9.29 -14.66
CA GLY A 208 -15.16 -9.45 -13.34
C GLY A 208 -14.03 -8.47 -13.09
N PHE A 209 -13.12 -8.32 -14.05
CA PHE A 209 -12.02 -7.35 -14.00
C PHE A 209 -12.52 -5.91 -13.79
N ALA A 210 -13.52 -5.48 -14.56
CA ALA A 210 -14.11 -4.15 -14.43
C ALA A 210 -14.78 -3.94 -13.05
N LEU A 211 -15.58 -4.92 -12.60
CA LEU A 211 -16.20 -4.87 -11.27
C LEU A 211 -15.16 -4.82 -10.16
N PHE A 212 -14.07 -5.58 -10.29
CA PHE A 212 -13.01 -5.65 -9.29
C PHE A 212 -12.30 -4.30 -9.14
N HIS A 213 -11.97 -3.65 -10.26
CA HIS A 213 -11.32 -2.34 -10.25
C HIS A 213 -12.25 -1.23 -9.74
N GLN A 214 -13.56 -1.38 -9.82
CA GLN A 214 -14.49 -0.39 -9.29
C GLN A 214 -14.76 -0.56 -7.79
N ASN A 215 -14.69 -1.78 -7.26
CA ASN A 215 -15.22 -2.09 -5.92
C ASN A 215 -14.20 -2.69 -4.95
N CYS A 216 -13.17 -3.38 -5.45
CA CYS A 216 -12.32 -4.25 -4.64
C CYS A 216 -10.85 -3.79 -4.57
N GLN A 217 -10.33 -3.18 -5.64
CA GLN A 217 -8.89 -2.91 -5.77
C GLN A 217 -8.30 -2.02 -4.67
N VAL A 218 -9.10 -1.09 -4.13
CA VAL A 218 -8.66 -0.14 -3.09
C VAL A 218 -8.27 -0.85 -1.79
N CYS A 219 -8.76 -2.07 -1.58
CA CYS A 219 -8.49 -2.91 -0.42
C CYS A 219 -7.59 -4.09 -0.79
N HIS A 220 -7.85 -4.74 -1.93
CA HIS A 220 -7.18 -6.00 -2.31
C HIS A 220 -6.08 -5.83 -3.35
N GLY A 221 -5.69 -4.59 -3.67
CA GLY A 221 -4.75 -4.25 -4.73
C GLY A 221 -5.34 -4.48 -6.13
N PRO A 222 -4.81 -3.81 -7.17
CA PRO A 222 -5.35 -3.85 -8.53
C PRO A 222 -5.31 -5.24 -9.21
N ASN A 223 -4.45 -6.15 -8.76
CA ASN A 223 -4.32 -7.51 -9.28
C ASN A 223 -4.83 -8.60 -8.30
N ALA A 224 -5.74 -8.23 -7.39
CA ALA A 224 -6.24 -9.10 -6.33
C ALA A 224 -5.16 -9.67 -5.39
N GLY A 225 -3.96 -9.10 -5.44
CA GLY A 225 -2.76 -9.62 -4.79
C GLY A 225 -2.51 -9.17 -3.37
N GLY A 226 -3.40 -8.34 -2.79
CA GLY A 226 -3.33 -7.67 -1.48
C GLY A 226 -2.27 -8.18 -0.50
N ALA A 227 -1.45 -7.26 0.03
CA ALA A 227 -0.39 -7.60 0.99
C ALA A 227 -0.76 -7.27 2.45
N PHE A 228 -1.51 -6.18 2.68
CA PHE A 228 -1.96 -5.78 4.02
C PHE A 228 -3.33 -6.40 4.39
N LEU A 229 -4.25 -6.44 3.42
CA LEU A 229 -5.49 -7.22 3.48
C LEU A 229 -5.30 -8.53 2.71
N PRO A 230 -6.21 -9.52 2.85
CA PRO A 230 -6.03 -10.83 2.24
C PRO A 230 -5.69 -10.77 0.74
N ASN A 231 -4.65 -11.52 0.35
CA ASN A 231 -4.34 -11.84 -1.03
C ASN A 231 -5.44 -12.77 -1.56
N LEU A 232 -6.35 -12.25 -2.39
CA LEU A 232 -7.51 -13.00 -2.83
C LEU A 232 -7.12 -14.16 -3.75
N ARG A 233 -5.96 -14.07 -4.42
CA ARG A 233 -5.41 -15.15 -5.25
C ARG A 233 -5.09 -16.43 -4.47
N GLN A 234 -5.00 -16.34 -3.15
CA GLN A 234 -4.75 -17.46 -2.23
C GLN A 234 -5.96 -17.76 -1.33
N SER A 235 -7.12 -17.17 -1.64
CA SER A 235 -8.31 -17.31 -0.81
C SER A 235 -9.00 -18.65 -1.05
N GLN A 236 -9.25 -19.39 0.04
CA GLN A 236 -10.06 -20.61 0.02
C GLN A 236 -11.52 -20.36 -0.40
N MET A 237 -11.97 -19.10 -0.35
CA MET A 237 -13.31 -18.73 -0.82
C MET A 237 -13.46 -18.85 -2.34
N LEU A 238 -12.36 -19.00 -3.09
CA LEU A 238 -12.40 -19.22 -4.54
C LEU A 238 -12.92 -20.61 -4.94
N LEU A 239 -12.88 -21.58 -4.02
CA LEU A 239 -13.14 -22.99 -4.30
C LEU A 239 -14.58 -23.27 -4.75
N SER A 240 -15.55 -22.44 -4.39
CA SER A 240 -16.93 -22.57 -4.84
C SER A 240 -17.64 -21.23 -5.00
N ALA A 241 -18.69 -21.21 -5.84
CA ALA A 241 -19.54 -20.04 -6.02
C ALA A 241 -20.26 -19.66 -4.72
N GLU A 242 -20.80 -20.62 -3.97
CA GLU A 242 -21.38 -20.40 -2.64
C GLU A 242 -20.40 -19.72 -1.66
N SER A 243 -19.18 -20.25 -1.50
CA SER A 243 -18.21 -19.70 -0.56
C SER A 243 -17.84 -18.27 -0.91
N TRP A 244 -17.64 -17.99 -2.20
CA TRP A 244 -17.34 -16.64 -2.68
C TRP A 244 -18.51 -15.67 -2.46
N LYS A 245 -19.72 -16.09 -2.84
CA LYS A 245 -20.96 -15.33 -2.65
C LYS A 245 -21.20 -15.02 -1.17
N SER A 246 -20.90 -15.97 -0.28
CA SER A 246 -21.10 -15.79 1.17
C SER A 246 -20.35 -14.58 1.72
N VAL A 247 -19.17 -14.29 1.15
CA VAL A 247 -18.34 -13.15 1.55
C VAL A 247 -18.75 -11.89 0.81
N VAL A 248 -18.84 -11.94 -0.52
CA VAL A 248 -19.03 -10.75 -1.36
C VAL A 248 -20.45 -10.17 -1.25
N ILE A 249 -21.45 -11.05 -1.10
CA ILE A 249 -22.87 -10.66 -1.08
C ILE A 249 -23.44 -10.84 0.33
N ASP A 250 -23.32 -12.04 0.91
CA ASP A 250 -24.05 -12.36 2.14
C ASP A 250 -23.38 -11.77 3.41
N GLY A 251 -22.19 -11.18 3.28
CA GLY A 251 -21.55 -10.42 4.34
C GLY A 251 -20.96 -11.27 5.47
N ALA A 252 -20.58 -12.53 5.19
CA ALA A 252 -20.03 -13.45 6.20
C ALA A 252 -18.78 -12.91 6.94
N LEU A 253 -18.10 -11.91 6.38
CA LEU A 253 -16.92 -11.26 6.96
C LEU A 253 -17.13 -9.77 7.31
N ALA A 254 -18.38 -9.30 7.37
CA ALA A 254 -18.72 -7.89 7.65
C ALA A 254 -18.16 -7.40 9.00
N GLU A 255 -18.29 -8.21 10.05
CA GLU A 255 -17.74 -7.92 11.39
C GLU A 255 -16.20 -7.83 11.42
N ARG A 256 -15.53 -8.30 10.36
CA ARG A 256 -14.07 -8.18 10.19
C ARG A 256 -13.66 -7.08 9.22
N GLY A 257 -14.61 -6.22 8.83
CA GLY A 257 -14.39 -5.08 7.94
C GLY A 257 -14.48 -5.38 6.44
N MET A 258 -14.89 -6.59 6.03
CA MET A 258 -15.16 -6.89 4.62
C MET A 258 -16.63 -6.59 4.31
N ALA A 259 -16.87 -5.47 3.62
CA ALA A 259 -18.22 -5.01 3.31
C ALA A 259 -19.01 -6.02 2.46
N SER A 260 -20.33 -6.10 2.69
CA SER A 260 -21.25 -6.69 1.72
C SER A 260 -21.42 -5.74 0.53
N PHE A 261 -21.35 -6.29 -0.67
CA PHE A 261 -21.55 -5.58 -1.93
C PHE A 261 -22.91 -5.87 -2.56
N SER A 262 -23.86 -6.47 -1.81
CA SER A 262 -25.22 -6.79 -2.28
C SER A 262 -25.97 -5.59 -2.90
N ARG A 263 -25.62 -4.37 -2.49
CA ARG A 263 -26.15 -3.12 -3.07
C ARG A 263 -25.68 -2.85 -4.50
N PHE A 264 -24.51 -3.36 -4.88
CA PHE A 264 -23.82 -3.00 -6.14
C PHE A 264 -23.53 -4.20 -7.05
N ILE A 265 -23.59 -5.42 -6.51
CA ILE A 265 -23.16 -6.64 -7.17
C ILE A 265 -24.22 -7.71 -6.93
N ASP A 266 -24.76 -8.24 -8.02
CA ASP A 266 -25.68 -9.38 -8.00
C ASP A 266 -24.92 -10.71 -8.03
N ALA A 267 -25.65 -11.83 -7.92
CA ALA A 267 -25.04 -13.17 -7.90
C ALA A 267 -24.18 -13.46 -9.14
N LYS A 268 -24.59 -12.98 -10.32
CA LYS A 268 -23.80 -13.15 -11.54
C LYS A 268 -22.52 -12.31 -11.47
N GLY A 269 -22.59 -11.07 -11.02
CA GLY A 269 -21.44 -10.20 -10.82
C GLY A 269 -20.44 -10.75 -9.80
N ALA A 270 -20.91 -11.40 -8.74
CA ALA A 270 -20.04 -12.12 -7.81
C ALA A 270 -19.32 -13.29 -8.49
N GLU A 271 -20.01 -14.05 -9.35
CA GLU A 271 -19.39 -15.15 -10.11
C GLU A 271 -18.37 -14.64 -11.16
N ASP A 272 -18.64 -13.49 -11.80
CA ASP A 272 -17.66 -12.85 -12.70
C ASP A 272 -16.42 -12.37 -11.94
N LEU A 273 -16.60 -11.76 -10.76
CA LEU A 273 -15.49 -11.42 -9.87
C LEU A 273 -14.67 -12.66 -9.51
N ARG A 274 -15.32 -13.78 -9.18
CA ARG A 274 -14.64 -15.04 -8.89
C ARG A 274 -13.86 -15.55 -10.11
N ALA A 275 -14.44 -15.45 -11.31
CA ALA A 275 -13.77 -15.81 -12.56
C ALA A 275 -12.47 -15.01 -12.76
N TYR A 276 -12.53 -13.70 -12.55
CA TYR A 276 -11.36 -12.83 -12.63
C TYR A 276 -10.28 -13.16 -11.58
N VAL A 277 -10.66 -13.34 -10.31
CA VAL A 277 -9.68 -13.67 -9.27
C VAL A 277 -9.09 -15.08 -9.49
N LEU A 278 -9.86 -16.03 -10.01
CA LEU A 278 -9.34 -17.34 -10.44
C LEU A 278 -8.34 -17.22 -11.60
N SER A 279 -8.56 -16.32 -12.56
CA SER A 279 -7.58 -16.09 -13.64
C SER A 279 -6.27 -15.52 -13.09
N GLU A 280 -6.33 -14.57 -12.16
CA GLU A 280 -5.15 -14.03 -11.47
C GLU A 280 -4.43 -15.09 -10.62
N ALA A 281 -5.19 -15.95 -9.91
CA ALA A 281 -4.62 -17.02 -9.09
C ALA A 281 -3.88 -18.08 -9.92
N ARG A 282 -4.29 -18.29 -11.18
CA ARG A 282 -3.64 -19.19 -12.14
C ARG A 282 -2.47 -18.54 -12.88
N GLY A 283 -2.20 -17.25 -12.64
CA GLY A 283 -1.18 -16.51 -13.37
C GLY A 283 -1.53 -16.25 -14.84
N ALA A 284 -2.82 -16.22 -15.19
CA ALA A 284 -3.25 -15.82 -16.52
C ALA A 284 -2.98 -14.32 -16.73
N ALA A 285 -2.74 -13.92 -17.99
CA ALA A 285 -2.65 -12.50 -18.32
C ALA A 285 -3.99 -11.80 -18.00
N ALA A 286 -3.95 -10.66 -17.32
CA ALA A 286 -5.12 -9.82 -17.12
C ALA A 286 -5.79 -9.50 -18.47
N PRO A 287 -7.12 -9.51 -18.52
CA PRO A 287 -7.86 -9.19 -19.73
C PRO A 287 -7.52 -7.78 -20.22
N ALA A 288 -7.56 -7.56 -21.54
CA ALA A 288 -7.39 -6.24 -22.11
C ALA A 288 -8.37 -5.25 -21.46
N VAL A 289 -7.86 -4.11 -21.01
CA VAL A 289 -8.70 -3.03 -20.47
C VAL A 289 -9.71 -2.66 -21.56
N PRO A 290 -11.02 -2.84 -21.34
CA PRO A 290 -12.01 -2.42 -22.33
C PRO A 290 -11.86 -0.91 -22.55
N PRO A 291 -11.96 -0.42 -23.79
CA PRO A 291 -11.91 1.01 -24.04
C PRO A 291 -12.99 1.70 -23.20
N ALA A 292 -12.64 2.81 -22.55
CA ALA A 292 -13.61 3.66 -21.87
C ALA A 292 -14.79 3.89 -22.82
N LYS A 293 -16.03 3.61 -22.39
CA LYS A 293 -17.23 3.81 -23.21
C LYS A 293 -17.34 5.30 -23.57
N GLY A 294 -16.71 5.69 -24.66
CA GLY A 294 -16.83 7.00 -25.26
C GLY A 294 -18.16 7.05 -25.99
N GLY A 295 -19.10 7.86 -25.50
CA GLY A 295 -20.21 8.31 -26.31
C GLY A 295 -19.65 8.89 -27.61
N ALA A 296 -20.11 8.37 -28.74
CA ALA A 296 -19.74 8.85 -30.06
C ALA A 296 -20.15 10.32 -30.19
N ALA A 297 -19.20 11.24 -30.05
CA ALA A 297 -19.37 12.59 -30.55
C ALA A 297 -19.05 12.57 -32.04
N THR A 298 -20.10 12.59 -32.86
CA THR A 298 -20.03 12.85 -34.28
C THR A 298 -19.38 14.21 -34.52
N ALA A 299 -18.12 14.21 -34.97
CA ALA A 299 -17.49 15.41 -35.49
C ALA A 299 -18.12 15.74 -36.85
N LYS A 300 -19.01 16.74 -36.90
CA LYS A 300 -19.26 17.48 -38.13
C LYS A 300 -18.22 18.59 -38.25
N ARG A 301 -17.55 18.62 -39.41
CA ARG A 301 -16.75 19.73 -39.90
C ARG A 301 -17.63 20.94 -40.19
#